data_AF-A0A242VXZ8-F1
#
_entry.id   AF-A0A242VXZ8-F1
#
_cell.length_a   1.000
_cell.length_b   1.000
_cell.length_c   1.000
_cell.angle_alpha   90.00
_cell.angle_beta   90.00
_cell.angle_gamma   90.00
#
_symmetry.space_group_name_H-M   'P 1'
#
loop_
_entity.id
_entity.type
_entity.pdbx_description
1 polymer ?
#
loop_
_entity_poly.entity_id
_entity_poly.type
_entity_poly.pdbx_seq_one_letter_code
_entity_poly.pdbx_strand_id
1 'polypeptide(L)' 'MNAMDFLRISPLINDCPKCGNQFVGNGQGTLEVDDDIVKRTCKCGFNFEYDVNNGTDKKKVKRAIDEALNKL' A
#
# COMPACT_ATOMS: atom_id res chain seq x y z
N MET A 1 -5.60 0.53 -13.54
CA MET A 1 -4.15 0.30 -13.57
C MET A 1 -3.81 -0.93 -14.38
N ASN A 2 -2.62 -0.97 -14.99
CA ASN A 2 -2.10 -2.22 -15.56
C ASN A 2 -1.46 -3.09 -14.47
N ALA A 3 -1.36 -4.40 -14.73
CA ALA A 3 -0.79 -5.35 -13.76
C ALA A 3 0.68 -5.06 -13.41
N MET A 4 1.46 -4.48 -14.34
CA MET A 4 2.88 -4.17 -14.10
C MET A 4 3.06 -3.06 -13.08
N ASP A 5 2.16 -2.10 -13.04
CA ASP A 5 2.18 -1.02 -12.06
C ASP A 5 1.91 -1.55 -10.66
N PHE A 6 0.93 -2.45 -10.53
CA PHE A 6 0.69 -3.15 -9.28
C PHE A 6 1.92 -3.96 -8.83
N LEU A 7 2.55 -4.72 -9.74
CA LEU A 7 3.74 -5.53 -9.42
C LEU A 7 4.96 -4.69 -8.98
N ARG A 8 5.02 -3.40 -9.35
CA ARG A 8 6.05 -2.47 -8.86
C ARG A 8 5.77 -1.97 -7.44
N ILE A 9 4.50 -1.87 -7.06
CA ILE A 9 4.05 -1.34 -5.78
C ILE A 9 3.92 -2.43 -4.73
N SER A 10 3.36 -3.59 -5.08
CA SER A 10 3.00 -4.66 -4.15
C SER A 10 4.14 -5.11 -3.22
N PRO A 11 5.43 -5.17 -3.63
CA PRO A 11 6.51 -5.54 -2.70
C PRO A 11 6.74 -4.54 -1.58
N LEU A 12 6.26 -3.29 -1.72
CA LEU A 12 6.41 -2.23 -0.73
C LEU A 12 5.26 -2.20 0.29
N ILE A 13 4.14 -2.87 0.00
CA ILE A 13 2.91 -2.81 0.80
C ILE A 13 2.31 -4.17 1.17
N ASN A 14 2.82 -5.29 0.61
CA ASN A 14 2.39 -6.65 0.98
C ASN A 14 2.52 -6.86 2.49
N ASP A 15 3.74 -6.68 2.98
CA ASP A 15 4.02 -6.63 4.40
C ASP A 15 3.69 -5.24 4.91
N CYS A 16 2.96 -5.15 6.01
CA CYS A 16 2.62 -3.86 6.59
C CYS A 16 3.90 -3.10 6.97
N PRO A 17 4.15 -1.90 6.40
CA PRO A 17 5.36 -1.13 6.70
C PRO A 17 5.48 -0.70 8.17
N LYS A 18 4.35 -0.68 8.89
CA LYS A 18 4.29 -0.30 10.31
C LYS A 18 4.64 -1.46 11.26
N CYS A 19 4.19 -2.68 10.99
CA CYS A 19 4.29 -3.80 11.95
C CYS A 19 4.74 -5.15 11.37
N GLY A 20 5.01 -5.22 10.06
CA GLY A 20 5.46 -6.43 9.37
C GLY A 20 4.38 -7.49 9.15
N ASN A 21 3.10 -7.22 9.45
CA ASN A 21 2.03 -8.19 9.20
C ASN A 21 1.80 -8.39 7.68
N GLN A 22 2.00 -9.62 7.21
CA GLN A 22 1.84 -10.03 5.82
C GLN A 22 0.41 -10.47 5.45
N PHE A 23 -0.44 -10.75 6.44
CA PHE A 23 -1.77 -11.30 6.20
C PHE A 23 -2.82 -10.20 5.90
N VAL A 24 -3.78 -10.56 5.03
CA VAL A 24 -4.97 -9.78 4.67
C VAL A 24 -6.23 -10.63 4.83
N GLY A 25 -7.39 -9.98 4.99
CA GLY A 25 -8.65 -10.65 5.31
C GLY A 25 -8.74 -11.07 6.78
N ASN A 26 -9.88 -11.64 7.20
CA ASN A 26 -10.10 -12.17 8.55
C ASN A 26 -9.67 -11.21 9.68
N GLY A 27 -10.00 -9.93 9.54
CA GLY A 27 -9.65 -8.87 10.50
C GLY A 27 -8.16 -8.48 10.54
N GLN A 28 -7.31 -9.01 9.65
CA GLN A 28 -5.88 -8.66 9.57
C GLN A 28 -5.63 -7.36 8.80
N GLY A 29 -6.61 -6.91 8.03
CA GLY A 29 -6.54 -5.76 7.12
C GLY A 29 -7.02 -6.09 5.72
N THR A 30 -6.91 -5.14 4.80
CA THR A 30 -7.33 -5.27 3.40
C THR A 30 -6.20 -4.90 2.46
N LEU A 31 -6.26 -5.43 1.24
CA LEU A 31 -5.52 -4.99 0.07
C LEU A 31 -6.54 -4.91 -1.07
N GLU A 32 -6.83 -3.70 -1.53
CA GLU A 32 -7.83 -3.41 -2.54
C GLU A 32 -7.14 -2.71 -3.71
N VAL A 33 -7.53 -3.11 -4.91
CA VAL A 33 -7.06 -2.51 -6.16
C VAL A 33 -8.30 -2.16 -6.95
N ASP A 34 -8.52 -0.86 -7.16
CA ASP A 34 -9.69 -0.33 -7.86
C ASP A 34 -9.24 0.75 -8.83
N ASP A 35 -9.55 0.57 -10.12
CA ASP A 35 -9.02 1.37 -11.21
C ASP A 35 -7.51 1.65 -11.06
N ASP A 36 -7.11 2.90 -10.82
CA ASP A 36 -5.72 3.33 -10.63
C ASP A 36 -5.33 3.53 -9.16
N ILE A 37 -6.20 3.14 -8.24
CA ILE A 37 -6.01 3.30 -6.81
C ILE A 37 -5.64 1.96 -6.18
N VAL A 38 -4.58 1.98 -5.37
CA VAL A 38 -4.21 0.86 -4.50
C VAL A 38 -4.45 1.28 -3.05
N LYS A 39 -5.24 0.49 -2.32
CA LYS A 39 -5.51 0.70 -0.89
C LYS A 39 -5.00 -0.47 -0.07
N ARG A 40 -4.31 -0.17 1.04
CA ARG A 40 -3.81 -1.15 1.99
C ARG A 40 -4.16 -0.70 3.40
N THR A 41 -4.89 -1.54 4.13
CA THR A 41 -5.21 -1.34 5.55
C THR A 41 -4.64 -2.47 6.40
N CYS A 42 -4.20 -2.23 7.62
CA CYS A 42 -3.71 -3.28 8.52
C CYS A 42 -4.31 -3.14 9.92
N LYS A 43 -4.48 -4.26 10.62
CA LYS A 43 -4.98 -4.32 12.02
C LYS A 43 -4.22 -3.45 13.03
N CYS A 44 -2.99 -3.02 12.72
CA CYS A 44 -2.18 -2.12 13.57
C CYS A 44 -2.52 -0.63 13.35
N GLY A 45 -3.54 -0.34 12.55
CA GLY A 45 -3.98 1.00 12.19
C GLY A 45 -3.30 1.58 10.94
N PHE A 46 -2.39 0.87 10.27
CA PHE A 46 -1.82 1.35 9.02
C PHE A 46 -2.93 1.49 7.96
N ASN A 47 -2.99 2.66 7.31
CA ASN A 47 -3.92 2.95 6.22
C ASN A 47 -3.17 3.71 5.12
N PHE A 48 -3.15 3.15 3.92
CA PHE A 48 -2.45 3.68 2.76
C PHE A 48 -3.38 3.64 1.56
N GLU A 49 -3.44 4.75 0.84
CA GLU A 49 -4.17 4.90 -0.41
C GLU A 49 -3.25 5.62 -1.40
N TYR A 50 -3.12 5.07 -2.61
CA TYR A 50 -2.17 5.58 -3.60
C TYR A 50 -2.72 5.47 -5.02
N ASP A 51 -2.79 6.62 -5.69
CA ASP A 51 -3.07 6.71 -7.12
C ASP A 51 -1.78 6.50 -7.92
N VAL A 52 -1.75 5.45 -8.74
CA VAL A 52 -0.57 5.06 -9.51
C VAL A 52 -0.26 5.97 -10.68
N ASN A 53 -1.19 6.84 -11.08
CA ASN A 53 -0.93 7.90 -12.05
C ASN A 53 0.12 8.90 -11.53
N ASN A 54 0.38 8.93 -10.22
CA ASN A 54 1.50 9.68 -9.61
C ASN A 54 2.89 9.04 -9.88
N GLY A 55 2.92 7.85 -10.47
CA GLY A 55 4.11 7.15 -10.95
C GLY A 55 4.61 6.06 -9.99
N THR A 56 5.00 4.92 -10.56
CA THR A 56 5.35 3.71 -9.80
C THR A 56 6.84 3.61 -9.41
N ASP A 57 7.56 4.73 -9.45
CA ASP A 57 8.97 4.75 -9.06
C ASP A 57 9.10 4.42 -7.57
N LYS A 58 9.98 3.46 -7.23
CA LYS A 58 10.19 3.00 -5.83
C LYS A 58 10.38 4.15 -4.84
N LYS A 59 11.09 5.22 -5.23
CA LYS A 59 11.30 6.41 -4.38
C LYS A 59 10.00 7.16 -4.10
N LYS A 60 9.13 7.34 -5.10
CA LYS A 60 7.85 8.05 -4.97
C LYS A 60 6.89 7.27 -4.07
N VAL A 61 6.76 5.97 -4.33
CA VAL A 61 5.87 5.08 -3.56
C VAL A 61 6.33 5.01 -2.10
N LYS A 62 7.63 4.87 -1.83
CA LYS A 62 8.16 4.90 -0.46
C LYS A 62 7.84 6.20 0.27
N ARG A 63 8.02 7.35 -0.40
CA ARG A 63 7.67 8.65 0.20
C ARG A 63 6.19 8.71 0.59
N ALA A 64 5.29 8.23 -0.28
CA ALA A 64 3.86 8.18 0.04
C ALA A 64 3.55 7.24 1.21
N ILE A 65 4.25 6.11 1.33
CA ILE A 65 4.14 5.20 2.48
C ILE A 65 4.62 5.91 3.76
N ASP A 66 5.75 6.60 3.72
CA ASP A 66 6.30 7.32 4.87
C ASP A 66 5.33 8.43 5.32
N GLU A 67 4.71 9.16 4.39
CA GLU A 67 3.66 10.14 4.67
C GLU A 67 2.43 9.49 5.33
N ALA A 68 2.01 8.30 4.89
CA ALA A 68 0.92 7.55 5.50
C ALA A 68 1.25 7.06 6.91
N LEU A 69 2.50 6.68 7.17
CA LEU A 69 2.97 6.27 8.50
C LEU A 69 2.97 7.43 9.50
N ASN A 70 3.29 8.65 9.06
CA ASN A 70 3.37 9.83 9.91
C ASN A 70 2.02 10.50 10.21
N LYS A 71 0.95 10.08 9.53
CA LYS A 71 -0.43 10.57 9.77
C LYS A 71 -1.15 9.82 10.90
N LEU A 72 -0.50 8.83 11.52
CA LEU A 72 -1.01 7.99 12.61
C LEU A 72 -0.51 8.44 13.97
#